data_AF-A0A935SRK3-F1
#
_entry.id   AF-A0A935SRK3-F1
#
_cell.length_a   1.000
_cell.length_b   1.000
_cell.length_c   1.000
_cell.angle_alpha   90.00
_cell.angle_beta   90.00
_cell.angle_gamma   90.00
#
_symmetry.space_group_name_H-M   'P 1'
#
loop_
_entity.id
_entity.type
_entity.pdbx_description
1 polymer ?
#
loop_
_entity_poly.entity_id
_entity_poly.type
_entity_poly.pdbx_seq_one_letter_code
_entity_poly.pdbx_strand_id
1 'polypeptide(L)'
;MTFTSAILIPIIASIIGAFFGFIWQIKNDKNKDKRGILQTLMAYRGVGAMEHDWVKALNMIDIVFYGNPKIKVLRKEYFKHLCEPLYDTGLHDVILTDLLSEMAKDIGYSDLKPTDIEDYYCPRTLYTMYGVKPDISEQKGNSLS
;
A
#
# COMPACT_ATOMS: atom_id res chain seq x y z
N MET A 1 46.73 -33.76 5.55
CA MET A 1 45.25 -33.70 5.50
C MET A 1 44.76 -32.28 5.18
N THR A 2 45.25 -31.64 4.11
CA THR A 2 44.90 -30.24 3.76
C THR A 2 44.18 -30.13 2.41
N PHE A 3 44.49 -31.03 1.47
CA PHE A 3 43.90 -31.02 0.11
C PHE A 3 42.41 -31.39 0.08
N THR A 4 41.95 -32.31 0.93
CA THR A 4 40.53 -32.71 0.99
C THR A 4 39.65 -31.58 1.53
N SER A 5 40.12 -30.85 2.54
CA SER A 5 39.42 -29.69 3.10
C SER A 5 39.35 -28.52 2.10
N ALA A 6 40.39 -28.30 1.30
CA ALA A 6 40.45 -27.21 0.32
C ALA A 6 39.38 -27.31 -0.80
N ILE A 7 38.95 -28.52 -1.14
CA ILE A 7 37.90 -28.76 -2.15
C ILE A 7 36.51 -28.83 -1.51
N LEU A 8 36.42 -29.39 -0.29
CA LEU A 8 35.14 -29.59 0.37
C LEU A 8 34.51 -28.27 0.86
N ILE A 9 35.32 -27.33 1.35
CA ILE A 9 34.86 -26.02 1.87
C ILE A 9 34.09 -25.20 0.81
N PRO A 10 34.60 -24.94 -0.41
CA PRO A 10 33.86 -24.15 -1.40
C PRO A 10 32.56 -24.81 -1.86
N ILE A 11 32.51 -26.15 -1.91
CA ILE A 11 31.28 -26.88 -2.26
C ILE A 11 30.21 -26.67 -1.20
N ILE A 12 30.55 -26.89 0.08
CA ILE A 12 29.62 -26.68 1.19
C ILE A 12 29.18 -25.20 1.26
N ALA A 13 30.11 -24.25 1.10
CA ALA A 13 29.80 -22.83 1.11
C ALA A 13 28.83 -22.44 -0.03
N SER A 14 29.00 -22.99 -1.23
CA SER A 14 28.11 -22.72 -2.36
C SER A 14 26.69 -23.24 -2.14
N ILE A 15 26.54 -24.43 -1.55
CA ILE A 15 25.24 -25.03 -1.22
C ILE A 15 24.52 -24.19 -0.16
N ILE A 16 25.23 -23.79 0.90
CA ILE A 16 24.68 -22.95 1.96
C ILE A 16 24.26 -21.59 1.39
N GLY A 17 25.10 -20.96 0.57
CA GLY A 17 24.80 -19.68 -0.07
C GLY A 17 23.57 -19.75 -0.97
N ALA A 18 23.46 -20.80 -1.80
CA ALA A 18 22.29 -21.01 -2.67
C ALA A 18 21.00 -21.21 -1.84
N PHE A 19 21.08 -21.98 -0.75
CA PHE A 19 19.93 -22.21 0.13
C PHE A 19 19.43 -20.92 0.79
N PHE A 20 20.34 -20.12 1.37
CA PHE A 20 19.98 -18.82 1.94
C PHE A 20 19.46 -17.84 0.87
N GLY A 21 20.08 -17.82 -0.31
CA GLY A 21 19.64 -17.00 -1.45
C GLY A 21 18.21 -17.33 -1.88
N PHE A 22 17.87 -18.62 -1.97
CA PHE A 22 16.53 -19.08 -2.32
C PHE A 22 15.46 -18.63 -1.31
N ILE A 23 15.73 -18.79 0.00
CA ILE A 23 14.80 -18.34 1.06
C ILE A 23 14.59 -16.83 0.98
N TRP A 24 15.67 -16.07 0.78
CA TRP A 24 15.60 -14.61 0.66
C TRP A 24 14.82 -14.18 -0.58
N GLN A 25 15.02 -14.86 -1.71
CA GLN A 25 14.31 -14.59 -2.95
C GLN A 25 12.79 -14.78 -2.79
N ILE A 26 12.34 -15.89 -2.20
CA ILE A 26 10.90 -16.13 -1.94
C ILE A 26 10.29 -15.02 -1.09
N LYS A 27 11.01 -14.56 -0.06
CA LYS A 27 10.55 -13.45 0.79
C LYS A 27 10.49 -12.14 0.00
N ASN A 28 11.49 -11.88 -0.85
CA ASN A 28 11.54 -10.67 -1.64
C ASN A 28 10.46 -10.62 -2.72
N ASP A 29 10.13 -11.77 -3.33
CA ASP A 29 9.05 -11.88 -4.32
C ASP A 29 7.69 -11.57 -3.69
N LYS A 30 7.39 -12.14 -2.51
CA LYS A 30 6.17 -11.79 -1.75
C LYS A 30 6.12 -10.31 -1.40
N ASN A 31 7.25 -9.73 -1.00
CA ASN A 31 7.32 -8.30 -0.67
C ASN A 31 7.19 -7.42 -1.92
N LYS A 32 7.56 -7.91 -3.10
CA LYS A 32 7.40 -7.21 -4.38
C LYS A 32 5.93 -7.05 -4.74
N ASP A 33 5.12 -8.09 -4.57
CA ASP A 33 3.67 -8.01 -4.82
C ASP A 33 3.00 -7.02 -3.86
N LYS A 34 3.33 -7.12 -2.57
CA LYS A 34 2.84 -6.17 -1.55
C LYS A 34 3.21 -4.72 -1.86
N ARG A 35 4.46 -4.48 -2.29
CA ARG A 35 4.92 -3.15 -2.73
C ARG A 35 4.13 -2.65 -3.94
N GLY A 36 3.87 -3.50 -4.92
CA GLY A 36 3.10 -3.15 -6.10
C GLY A 36 1.68 -2.68 -5.77
N ILE A 37 1.00 -3.39 -4.86
CA ILE A 37 -0.31 -2.99 -4.36
C ILE A 37 -0.23 -1.65 -3.62
N LEU A 38 0.70 -1.49 -2.68
CA LEU A 38 0.84 -0.23 -1.93
C LEU A 38 1.14 0.95 -2.85
N GLN A 39 2.05 0.80 -3.81
CA GLN A 39 2.42 1.84 -4.77
C GLN A 39 1.24 2.26 -5.64
N THR A 40 0.47 1.29 -6.14
CA THR A 40 -0.72 1.56 -6.96
C THR A 40 -1.74 2.36 -6.15
N LEU A 41 -2.00 1.96 -4.90
CA LEU A 41 -2.88 2.73 -4.04
C LEU A 41 -2.32 4.13 -3.81
N MET A 42 -1.09 4.25 -3.33
CA MET A 42 -0.48 5.55 -3.05
C MET A 42 -0.51 6.51 -4.25
N ALA A 43 -0.35 6.00 -5.48
CA ALA A 43 -0.40 6.79 -6.70
C ALA A 43 -1.81 7.30 -7.04
N TYR A 44 -2.83 6.46 -6.87
CA TYR A 44 -4.20 6.77 -7.31
C TYR A 44 -5.14 7.19 -6.19
N ARG A 45 -4.66 7.33 -4.95
CA ARG A 45 -5.48 7.69 -3.78
C ARG A 45 -6.32 8.96 -3.93
N GLY A 46 -5.87 9.93 -4.73
CA GLY A 46 -6.62 11.16 -5.00
C GLY A 46 -7.69 11.06 -6.08
N VAL A 47 -7.65 10.03 -6.93
CA VAL A 47 -8.62 9.78 -8.02
C VAL A 47 -9.55 8.63 -7.66
N GLY A 48 -9.08 7.71 -6.81
CA GLY A 48 -9.84 6.64 -6.21
C GLY A 48 -10.48 5.72 -7.24
N ALA A 49 -11.78 5.45 -7.07
CA ALA A 49 -12.53 4.49 -7.88
C ALA A 49 -12.68 4.86 -9.37
N MET A 50 -12.27 6.06 -9.78
CA MET A 50 -12.22 6.42 -11.22
C MET A 50 -11.08 5.70 -11.95
N GLU A 51 -10.08 5.19 -11.24
CA GLU A 51 -8.99 4.41 -11.81
C GLU A 51 -9.21 2.91 -11.60
N HIS A 52 -9.12 2.12 -12.67
CA HIS A 52 -9.36 0.68 -12.59
C HIS A 52 -8.27 -0.05 -11.80
N ASP A 53 -7.02 0.40 -11.93
CA ASP A 53 -5.88 -0.19 -11.20
C ASP A 53 -6.00 0.02 -9.68
N TRP A 54 -6.60 1.14 -9.24
CA TRP A 54 -6.93 1.37 -7.83
C TRP A 54 -7.92 0.34 -7.30
N VAL A 55 -9.03 0.12 -8.03
CA VAL A 55 -10.06 -0.86 -7.65
C VAL A 55 -9.49 -2.28 -7.63
N LYS A 56 -8.69 -2.64 -8.64
CA LYS A 56 -8.01 -3.92 -8.71
C LYS A 56 -7.06 -4.10 -7.52
N ALA A 57 -6.28 -3.09 -7.18
CA ALA A 57 -5.35 -3.13 -6.05
C ALA A 57 -6.09 -3.35 -4.71
N LEU A 58 -7.18 -2.62 -4.46
CA LEU A 58 -8.02 -2.78 -3.26
C LEU A 58 -8.59 -4.21 -3.11
N ASN A 59 -8.98 -4.83 -4.21
CA ASN A 59 -9.52 -6.19 -4.22
C ASN A 59 -8.46 -7.26 -3.97
N MET A 60 -7.19 -6.98 -4.29
CA MET A 60 -6.09 -7.92 -4.08
C MET A 60 -5.53 -7.90 -2.65
N ILE A 61 -5.89 -6.93 -1.81
CA ILE A 61 -5.34 -6.76 -0.45
C ILE A 61 -5.48 -8.04 0.39
N ASP A 62 -6.66 -8.68 0.41
CA ASP A 62 -6.89 -9.89 1.22
C ASP A 62 -5.99 -11.07 0.82
N ILE A 63 -5.62 -11.17 -0.46
CA ILE A 63 -4.78 -12.24 -0.99
C ILE A 63 -3.31 -11.93 -0.72
N VAL A 64 -2.87 -10.71 -1.04
CA VAL A 64 -1.47 -10.29 -0.97
C VAL A 64 -1.00 -10.08 0.47
N PHE A 65 -1.89 -9.61 1.35
CA PHE A 65 -1.64 -9.38 2.77
C PHE A 65 -2.32 -10.40 3.68
N TYR A 66 -2.59 -11.62 3.18
CA TYR A 66 -3.33 -12.66 3.91
C TYR A 66 -2.79 -12.96 5.32
N GLY A 67 -1.47 -12.81 5.52
CA GLY A 67 -0.78 -13.08 6.79
C GLY A 67 -0.93 -11.98 7.84
N ASN A 68 -1.50 -10.83 7.51
CA ASN A 68 -1.65 -9.69 8.41
C ASN A 68 -3.14 -9.45 8.74
N PRO A 69 -3.61 -9.90 9.93
CA PRO A 69 -5.03 -9.80 10.28
C PRO A 69 -5.48 -8.35 10.49
N LYS A 70 -4.58 -7.45 10.88
CA LYS A 70 -4.91 -6.03 11.11
C LYS A 70 -5.26 -5.34 9.79
N ILE A 71 -4.48 -5.58 8.74
CA ILE A 71 -4.76 -5.07 7.38
C ILE A 71 -6.11 -5.57 6.88
N LYS A 72 -6.44 -6.85 7.13
CA LYS A 72 -7.75 -7.42 6.77
C LYS A 72 -8.92 -6.75 7.48
N VAL A 73 -8.76 -6.39 8.76
CA VAL A 73 -9.78 -5.65 9.52
C VAL A 73 -9.96 -4.24 8.96
N LEU A 74 -8.87 -3.50 8.79
CA LEU A 74 -8.89 -2.14 8.26
C LEU A 74 -9.48 -2.07 6.85
N ARG A 75 -9.16 -3.02 5.97
CA ARG A 75 -9.75 -3.10 4.62
C ARG A 75 -11.27 -3.27 4.68
N LYS A 76 -11.76 -4.18 5.53
CA LYS A 76 -13.21 -4.40 5.70
C LYS A 76 -13.89 -3.15 6.26
N GLU A 77 -13.25 -2.50 7.21
CA GLU A 77 -13.74 -1.26 7.80
C GLU A 77 -13.79 -0.12 6.77
N TYR A 78 -12.75 0.01 5.96
CA TYR A 78 -12.70 0.94 4.83
C TYR A 78 -13.87 0.71 3.86
N PHE A 79 -14.06 -0.55 3.41
CA PHE A 79 -15.15 -0.90 2.49
C PHE A 79 -16.52 -0.62 3.09
N LYS A 80 -16.69 -0.79 4.40
CA LYS A 80 -17.93 -0.46 5.10
C LYS A 80 -18.21 1.06 5.08
N HIS A 81 -17.18 1.89 5.21
CA HIS A 81 -17.30 3.35 5.18
C HIS A 81 -17.37 3.93 3.77
N LEU A 82 -17.16 3.13 2.73
CA LEU A 82 -17.44 3.51 1.33
C LEU A 82 -18.94 3.40 0.97
N CYS A 83 -19.77 2.88 1.86
CA CYS A 83 -21.21 2.72 1.65
C CYS A 83 -22.02 3.65 2.56
N GLU A 84 -23.19 4.10 2.10
CA GLU A 84 -24.16 4.80 2.94
C GLU A 84 -24.66 3.92 4.09
N PRO A 85 -24.98 4.49 5.26
CA PRO A 85 -24.91 5.92 5.61
C PRO A 85 -23.53 6.37 6.12
N LEU A 86 -22.56 5.46 6.19
CA LEU A 86 -21.25 5.75 6.80
C LEU A 86 -20.35 6.61 5.92
N TYR A 87 -20.62 6.65 4.61
CA TYR A 87 -19.90 7.50 3.67
C TYR A 87 -19.87 8.97 4.11
N ASP A 88 -21.01 9.50 4.54
CA ASP A 88 -21.19 10.91 4.95
C ASP A 88 -20.40 11.30 6.20
N THR A 89 -19.84 10.33 6.93
CA THR A 89 -19.01 10.61 8.11
C THR A 89 -17.61 11.11 7.75
N GLY A 90 -17.18 10.96 6.49
CA GLY A 90 -15.82 11.29 6.05
C GLY A 90 -14.72 10.40 6.63
N LEU A 91 -15.06 9.41 7.47
CA LEU A 91 -14.07 8.55 8.13
C LEU A 91 -13.31 7.63 7.18
N HIS A 92 -13.82 7.44 5.95
CA HIS A 92 -13.19 6.59 4.95
C HIS A 92 -11.76 7.02 4.62
N ASP A 93 -11.45 8.32 4.62
CA ASP A 93 -10.11 8.83 4.36
C ASP A 93 -9.14 8.50 5.49
N VAL A 94 -9.57 8.67 6.74
CA VAL A 94 -8.77 8.33 7.93
C VAL A 94 -8.46 6.84 7.95
N ILE A 95 -9.48 6.00 7.71
CA ILE A 95 -9.33 4.54 7.69
C ILE A 95 -8.43 4.10 6.51
N LEU A 96 -8.50 4.80 5.37
CA LEU A 96 -7.59 4.56 4.25
C LEU A 96 -6.15 4.87 4.63
N THR A 97 -5.89 6.00 5.28
CA THR A 97 -4.55 6.37 5.77
C THR A 97 -4.02 5.32 6.76
N ASP A 98 -4.86 4.84 7.68
CA ASP A 98 -4.50 3.77 8.62
C ASP A 98 -4.19 2.45 7.89
N LEU A 99 -5.01 2.08 6.91
CA LEU A 99 -4.81 0.89 6.08
C LEU A 99 -3.46 0.94 5.35
N LEU A 100 -3.18 2.06 4.67
CA LEU A 100 -1.93 2.27 3.93
C LEU A 100 -0.71 2.30 4.87
N SER A 101 -0.85 2.90 6.05
CA SER A 101 0.19 2.91 7.09
C SER A 101 0.53 1.50 7.58
N GLU A 102 -0.48 0.67 7.83
CA GLU A 102 -0.25 -0.72 8.27
C GLU A 102 0.33 -1.60 7.16
N MET A 103 -0.10 -1.39 5.91
CA MET A 103 0.52 -2.04 4.74
C MET A 103 1.99 -1.66 4.59
N ALA A 104 2.33 -0.38 4.79
CA ALA A 104 3.70 0.12 4.76
C ALA A 104 4.57 -0.52 5.85
N LYS A 105 4.07 -0.63 7.08
CA LYS A 105 4.77 -1.33 8.18
C LYS A 105 5.01 -2.81 7.86
N ASP A 106 4.04 -3.50 7.27
CA ASP A 106 4.13 -4.92 6.92
C ASP A 106 5.25 -5.24 5.91
N ILE A 107 5.60 -4.27 5.04
CA ILE A 107 6.69 -4.41 4.05
C ILE A 107 8.00 -3.74 4.46
N GLY A 108 8.08 -3.18 5.68
CA GLY A 108 9.29 -2.60 6.25
C GLY A 108 9.48 -1.10 6.06
N TYR A 109 8.44 -0.35 5.65
CA TYR A 109 8.44 1.11 5.67
C TYR A 109 7.93 1.62 7.03
N SER A 110 8.72 1.40 8.09
CA SER A 110 8.34 1.78 9.47
C SER A 110 8.26 3.28 9.72
N ASP A 111 9.00 4.06 8.93
CA ASP A 111 9.22 5.48 9.18
C ASP A 111 8.29 6.38 8.34
N LEU A 112 7.42 5.77 7.54
CA LEU A 112 6.42 6.48 6.74
C LEU A 112 5.35 7.06 7.67
N LYS A 113 5.16 8.38 7.65
CA LYS A 113 4.20 9.05 8.52
C LYS A 113 2.83 9.13 7.85
N PRO A 114 1.72 9.10 8.61
CA PRO A 114 0.39 9.38 8.08
C PRO A 114 0.31 10.68 7.29
N THR A 115 1.03 11.72 7.72
CA THR A 115 1.12 13.01 7.02
C THR A 115 1.69 12.89 5.61
N ASP A 116 2.64 11.97 5.38
CA ASP A 116 3.23 11.73 4.07
C ASP A 116 2.26 10.97 3.13
N ILE A 117 1.30 10.26 3.72
CA ILE A 117 0.20 9.57 3.02
C ILE A 117 -0.92 10.55 2.69
N GLU A 118 -1.17 11.54 3.53
CA GLU A 118 -2.19 12.56 3.29
C GLU A 118 -1.71 13.64 2.31
N ASP A 119 -0.40 13.93 2.29
CA ASP A 119 0.20 14.89 1.36
C ASP A 119 0.39 14.28 -0.03
N TYR A 120 -0.64 14.35 -0.88
CA TYR A 120 -0.56 13.96 -2.30
C TYR A 120 -0.91 15.09 -3.25
N TYR A 121 -0.32 15.00 -4.44
CA TYR A 121 -0.65 15.86 -5.55
C TYR A 121 -2.00 15.47 -6.18
N CYS A 122 -3.03 16.27 -5.89
CA CYS A 122 -4.32 16.24 -6.60
C CYS A 122 -4.70 17.67 -6.98
N PRO A 123 -4.18 18.20 -8.10
CA PRO A 123 -4.38 19.59 -8.46
C PRO A 123 -5.83 19.83 -8.87
N ARG A 124 -6.55 20.65 -8.10
CA ARG A 124 -7.87 21.16 -8.46
C ARG A 124 -7.90 21.82 -9.85
N THR A 125 -6.76 22.36 -10.30
CA THR A 125 -6.61 22.97 -11.61
C THR A 125 -6.72 21.98 -12.77
N LEU A 126 -6.39 20.68 -12.58
CA LEU A 126 -6.62 19.66 -13.61
C LEU A 126 -8.13 19.51 -13.87
N TYR A 127 -8.96 19.42 -12.83
CA TYR A 127 -10.42 19.35 -12.99
C TYR A 127 -10.97 20.54 -13.80
N THR A 128 -10.49 21.74 -13.49
CA THR A 128 -10.84 22.97 -14.23
C THR A 128 -10.35 22.95 -15.69
N MET A 129 -9.14 22.46 -15.97
CA MET A 129 -8.58 22.38 -17.33
C MET A 129 -9.28 21.33 -18.20
N TYR A 130 -9.73 20.22 -17.61
CA TYR A 130 -10.44 19.15 -18.32
C TYR A 130 -11.97 19.30 -18.31
N GLY A 131 -12.51 20.42 -17.79
CA GLY A 131 -13.94 20.75 -17.82
C GLY A 131 -14.81 19.93 -16.86
N VAL A 132 -14.22 19.20 -15.92
CA VAL A 132 -14.93 18.50 -14.85
C VAL A 132 -15.11 19.48 -13.70
N LYS A 133 -16.31 20.03 -13.51
CA LYS A 133 -16.57 20.90 -12.35
C LYS A 133 -16.46 20.07 -11.07
N PRO A 134 -15.57 20.39 -10.12
CA PRO A 134 -15.64 19.81 -8.80
C PRO A 134 -16.96 20.25 -8.15
N ASP A 135 -17.66 19.35 -7.45
CA ASP A 135 -18.79 19.73 -6.61
C ASP A 135 -18.22 20.55 -5.43
N ILE A 136 -18.52 21.84 -5.41
CA ILE A 136 -17.94 22.83 -4.48
C ILE A 136 -18.80 22.99 -3.23
N SER A 137 -19.58 21.98 -2.86
CA SER A 137 -20.48 22.04 -1.71
C SER A 137 -19.74 22.03 -0.36
N GLU A 138 -18.45 21.64 -0.29
CA GLU A 138 -17.75 21.45 0.99
C GLU A 138 -16.68 22.51 1.35
N GLN A 139 -16.29 23.40 0.43
CA GLN A 139 -15.19 24.37 0.68
C GLN A 139 -15.65 25.72 1.28
N LYS A 140 -16.95 25.96 1.50
CA LYS A 140 -17.46 27.23 2.06
C LYS A 140 -17.40 27.34 3.60
N GLY A 141 -16.85 26.34 4.30
CA GLY A 141 -16.83 26.31 5.76
C GLY A 141 -15.60 26.91 6.46
N ASN A 142 -14.47 27.16 5.77
CA ASN A 142 -13.21 27.38 6.50
C ASN A 142 -12.31 28.51 5.99
N SER A 143 -12.88 29.59 5.44
CA SER A 143 -12.10 30.79 5.10
C SER A 143 -12.69 32.11 5.62
N LEU A 144 -13.58 32.06 6.61
CA LEU A 144 -14.06 33.26 7.32
C LEU A 144 -14.21 32.97 8.80
N SER A 145 -13.07 32.98 9.51
CA SER A 145 -12.95 33.29 10.94
C SER A 145 -11.50 33.58 11.25
#